data_AF-Q6ZMI3-F1
#
_entry.id   AF-Q6ZMI3-F1
#
_cell.length_a   1.000
_cell.length_b   1.000
_cell.length_c   1.000
_cell.angle_alpha   90.00
_cell.angle_beta   90.00
_cell.angle_gamma   90.00
#
_symmetry.space_group_name_H-M   'P 1'
#
loop_
_entity.id
_entity.type
_entity.pdbx_description
1 polymer ?
#
loop_
_entity_poly.entity_id
_entity_poly.type
_entity_poly.pdbx_seq_one_letter_code
_entity_poly.pdbx_strand_id
1 'polypeptide(L)'
;MARGAEGGRGDAGWGLRGALAAVALLSALNAAGTVFALCQWRGLSSALRALEAQRGREQREDSALRSFLAELSRAPRGASAPPQDPASSARNKRSHSGEPAPHIRAESHDMLMMMTYSMVPIRVMVDLCNSTKGICLTGPSGPPGPPGAGGLPGHNGLDGQPGPQGPKGEKGANGKRGKMGIPGAAGNPGERGEKGDHGELGLQGNEGPPGQKGEKGDKGDVSNDVLLAGAKGDQGPPGPPGPPGPPGPPGPPGSRRAKGPRQPSMFNGQCPGETCAIPNDDTLVGKADEKASEHHSPQAESMITSIGNPVQVLKVTETFGTWIRESANKSDDRIWVTEHFSGIMVKEFKDQPSLLNGSYTFIHLPYYFHGCGHVVYNNSLYYHKGGSNTLVRFEFGQETSQTLKLENALYFDRKYLFANSKTYFNLAVDEKGLWIIYASSVDGSSILVAQLDERTFSVVQHVNTTYPKSKAGNAFIARGILYVTDTKDMRVTFAFDLLGGKQINANFDLRTSQSVLAMLAYNMRDQHLYSWEDGHLMLYPVQFLSTTLNQ
;
A
#
# COMPACT_ATOMS: atom_id res chain seq x y z
N MET A 1 -95.25 48.73 -14.08
CA MET A 1 -94.59 48.68 -15.41
C MET A 1 -93.12 48.39 -15.16
N ALA A 2 -92.75 47.11 -15.01
CA ALA A 2 -92.34 46.17 -16.05
C ALA A 2 -90.83 46.28 -16.42
N ARG A 3 -90.08 45.30 -15.88
CA ARG A 3 -88.81 44.68 -16.35
C ARG A 3 -87.50 45.47 -16.20
N GLY A 4 -86.69 45.02 -15.24
CA GLY A 4 -85.25 45.24 -15.19
C GLY A 4 -84.51 43.96 -14.77
N ALA A 5 -83.38 43.71 -15.46
CA ALA A 5 -82.25 42.84 -15.13
C ALA A 5 -82.36 41.31 -15.40
N GLU A 6 -81.97 40.91 -16.62
CA GLU A 6 -81.31 39.63 -16.91
C GLU A 6 -79.82 39.87 -17.16
N GLY A 7 -78.95 38.98 -16.68
CA GLY A 7 -77.57 38.82 -17.18
C GLY A 7 -76.50 38.65 -16.09
N GLY A 8 -76.19 37.40 -15.72
CA GLY A 8 -75.03 37.10 -14.86
C GLY A 8 -74.96 35.67 -14.31
N ARG A 9 -74.76 34.66 -15.18
CA ARG A 9 -74.38 33.30 -14.73
C ARG A 9 -73.69 32.54 -15.86
N GLY A 10 -72.35 32.59 -15.90
CA GLY A 10 -71.55 32.04 -17.02
C GLY A 10 -70.28 31.24 -16.68
N ASP A 11 -69.53 31.52 -15.61
CA ASP A 11 -68.13 31.07 -15.55
C ASP A 11 -67.74 30.05 -14.45
N ALA A 12 -68.64 29.64 -13.56
CA ALA A 12 -68.27 28.76 -12.44
C ALA A 12 -68.27 27.24 -12.76
N GLY A 13 -68.81 26.81 -13.91
CA GLY A 13 -69.01 25.38 -14.23
C GLY A 13 -67.78 24.66 -14.82
N TRP A 14 -66.85 25.39 -15.44
CA TRP A 14 -65.72 24.80 -16.17
C TRP A 14 -64.54 24.45 -15.24
N GLY A 15 -64.29 25.25 -14.20
CA GLY A 15 -63.23 24.99 -13.23
C GLY A 15 -63.41 23.69 -12.44
N LEU A 16 -64.65 23.38 -12.04
CA LEU A 16 -64.94 22.16 -11.27
C LEU A 16 -64.80 20.89 -12.12
N ARG A 17 -65.19 20.93 -13.39
CA ARG A 17 -65.01 19.80 -14.34
C ARG A 17 -63.53 19.55 -14.65
N GLY A 18 -62.73 20.61 -14.82
CA GLY A 18 -61.30 20.50 -15.00
C GLY A 18 -60.59 19.88 -13.79
N ALA A 19 -60.95 20.31 -12.57
CA ALA A 19 -60.39 19.76 -11.34
C ALA A 19 -60.73 18.27 -11.15
N LEU A 20 -61.98 17.86 -11.41
CA LEU A 20 -62.38 16.45 -11.32
C LEU A 20 -61.65 15.58 -12.36
N ALA A 21 -61.46 16.07 -13.59
CA ALA A 21 -60.69 15.35 -14.60
C ALA A 21 -59.21 15.18 -14.21
N ALA A 22 -58.60 16.21 -13.61
CA ALA A 22 -57.21 16.14 -13.14
C ALA A 22 -57.04 15.12 -12.01
N VAL A 23 -57.95 15.11 -11.03
CA VAL A 23 -57.93 14.13 -9.91
C VAL A 23 -58.11 12.70 -10.43
N ALA A 24 -59.02 12.49 -11.38
CA ALA A 24 -59.21 11.17 -12.01
C ALA A 24 -57.93 10.71 -12.72
N LEU A 25 -57.25 11.60 -13.44
CA LEU A 25 -56.03 11.28 -14.18
C LEU A 25 -54.85 10.97 -13.25
N LEU A 26 -54.68 11.72 -12.16
CA LEU A 26 -53.72 11.42 -11.08
C LEU A 26 -54.01 10.08 -10.41
N SER A 27 -55.28 9.75 -10.16
CA SER A 27 -55.66 8.46 -9.57
C SER A 27 -55.34 7.28 -10.50
N ALA A 28 -55.54 7.44 -11.82
CA ALA A 28 -55.22 6.43 -12.82
C ALA A 28 -53.71 6.22 -12.96
N LEU A 29 -52.91 7.30 -12.92
CA LEU A 29 -51.44 7.23 -12.94
C LEU A 29 -50.88 6.54 -11.70
N ASN A 30 -51.42 6.84 -10.51
CA ASN A 30 -51.04 6.15 -9.28
C ASN A 30 -51.40 4.67 -9.32
N ALA A 31 -52.60 4.32 -9.81
CA ALA A 31 -53.00 2.92 -9.98
C ALA A 31 -52.07 2.19 -10.96
N ALA A 32 -51.74 2.77 -12.11
CA ALA A 32 -50.80 2.21 -13.07
C ALA A 32 -49.39 2.02 -12.47
N GLY A 33 -48.90 3.00 -11.71
CA GLY A 33 -47.62 2.92 -11.01
C GLY A 33 -47.57 1.80 -9.97
N THR A 34 -48.64 1.61 -9.19
CA THR A 34 -48.71 0.51 -8.21
C THR A 34 -48.73 -0.87 -8.89
N VAL A 35 -49.47 -1.03 -10.00
CA VAL A 35 -49.47 -2.29 -10.77
C VAL A 35 -48.10 -2.57 -11.37
N PHE A 36 -47.40 -1.56 -11.90
CA PHE A 36 -46.04 -1.72 -12.40
C PHE A 36 -45.08 -2.15 -11.28
N ALA A 37 -45.14 -1.52 -10.11
CA ALA A 37 -44.32 -1.88 -8.96
C ALA A 37 -44.59 -3.33 -8.49
N LEU A 38 -45.85 -3.78 -8.47
CA LEU A 38 -46.22 -5.15 -8.12
C LEU A 38 -45.72 -6.17 -9.15
N CYS A 39 -45.77 -5.85 -10.45
CA CYS A 39 -45.21 -6.70 -11.50
C CYS A 39 -43.68 -6.86 -11.37
N GLN A 40 -42.97 -5.75 -11.13
CA GLN A 40 -41.52 -5.77 -10.89
C GLN A 40 -41.18 -6.56 -9.62
N TRP A 41 -41.96 -6.40 -8.55
CA TRP A 41 -41.77 -7.14 -7.30
C TRP A 41 -41.95 -8.66 -7.50
N ARG A 42 -42.95 -9.07 -8.29
CA ARG A 42 -43.15 -10.48 -8.63
C ARG A 42 -41.95 -11.05 -9.39
N GLY A 43 -41.45 -10.35 -10.41
CA GLY A 43 -40.27 -10.76 -11.16
C GLY A 43 -39.02 -10.88 -10.28
N LEU A 44 -38.79 -9.88 -9.41
CA LEU A 44 -37.67 -9.88 -8.47
C LEU A 44 -37.78 -11.04 -7.47
N SER A 45 -38.98 -11.29 -6.93
CA SER A 45 -39.21 -12.39 -5.99
C SER A 45 -39.00 -13.77 -6.61
N SER A 46 -39.34 -13.96 -7.89
CA SER A 46 -39.05 -15.21 -8.60
C SER A 46 -37.55 -15.39 -8.86
N ALA A 47 -36.83 -14.31 -9.20
CA ALA A 47 -35.39 -14.36 -9.39
C ALA A 47 -34.66 -14.65 -8.07
N LEU A 48 -35.11 -14.07 -6.96
CA LEU A 48 -34.54 -14.33 -5.63
C LEU A 48 -34.71 -15.79 -5.21
N ARG A 49 -35.91 -16.37 -5.41
CA ARG A 49 -36.16 -17.80 -5.13
C ARG A 49 -35.31 -18.73 -6.00
N ALA A 50 -35.06 -18.36 -7.26
CA ALA A 50 -34.18 -19.14 -8.14
C ALA A 50 -32.72 -19.14 -7.63
N LEU A 51 -32.23 -17.99 -7.17
CA LEU A 51 -30.89 -17.85 -6.57
C LEU A 51 -30.78 -18.60 -5.23
N GLU A 52 -31.80 -18.52 -4.37
CA GLU A 52 -31.84 -19.28 -3.12
C GLU A 52 -31.84 -20.79 -3.37
N ALA A 53 -32.54 -21.26 -4.41
CA ALA A 53 -32.52 -22.66 -4.82
C ALA A 53 -31.15 -23.12 -5.34
N GLN A 54 -30.40 -22.24 -6.03
CA GLN A 54 -29.02 -22.53 -6.45
C GLN A 54 -28.07 -22.60 -5.25
N ARG A 55 -28.15 -21.64 -4.32
CA ARG A 55 -27.34 -21.64 -3.09
C ARG A 55 -27.59 -22.90 -2.25
N GLY A 56 -28.83 -23.37 -2.20
CA GLY A 56 -29.19 -24.62 -1.53
C GLY A 56 -28.57 -25.88 -2.18
N ARG A 57 -28.30 -25.87 -3.50
CA ARG A 57 -27.58 -26.97 -4.18
C ARG A 57 -26.09 -26.91 -3.88
N GLU A 58 -25.46 -25.75 -4.02
CA GLU A 58 -24.02 -25.59 -3.74
C GLU A 58 -23.70 -25.94 -2.27
N GLN A 59 -24.53 -25.51 -1.33
CA GLN A 59 -24.32 -25.81 0.08
C GLN A 59 -24.50 -27.31 0.40
N ARG A 60 -25.27 -28.05 -0.42
CA ARG A 60 -25.42 -29.51 -0.32
C ARG A 60 -24.22 -30.24 -0.91
N GLU A 61 -23.67 -29.73 -2.01
CA GLU A 61 -22.43 -30.23 -2.61
C GLU A 61 -21.22 -30.00 -1.67
N ASP A 62 -21.11 -28.81 -1.05
CA ASP A 62 -20.10 -28.51 -0.03
C ASP A 62 -20.20 -29.43 1.19
N SER A 63 -21.44 -29.72 1.63
CA SER A 63 -21.66 -30.63 2.76
C SER A 63 -21.28 -32.07 2.41
N ALA A 64 -21.58 -32.52 1.18
CA ALA A 64 -21.19 -33.84 0.69
C ALA A 64 -19.67 -33.96 0.54
N LEU A 65 -19.01 -32.92 0.02
CA LEU A 65 -17.55 -32.86 -0.08
C LEU A 65 -16.90 -32.91 1.31
N ARG A 66 -17.43 -32.17 2.30
CA ARG A 66 -16.96 -32.20 3.69
C ARG A 66 -17.15 -33.56 4.34
N SER A 67 -18.27 -34.25 4.12
CA SER A 67 -18.46 -35.62 4.62
C SER A 67 -17.49 -36.61 3.99
N PHE A 68 -17.22 -36.47 2.69
CA PHE A 68 -16.27 -37.33 1.98
C PHE A 68 -14.84 -37.13 2.47
N LEU A 69 -14.41 -35.88 2.68
CA LEU A 69 -13.11 -35.55 3.27
C LEU A 69 -12.99 -36.05 4.73
N ALA A 70 -14.09 -35.99 5.51
CA ALA A 70 -14.13 -36.53 6.86
C ALA A 70 -14.02 -38.07 6.87
N GLU A 71 -14.57 -38.78 5.87
CA GLU A 71 -14.37 -40.23 5.71
C GLU A 71 -12.94 -40.59 5.31
N LEU A 72 -12.33 -39.83 4.38
CA LEU A 72 -10.94 -40.05 3.98
C LEU A 72 -9.96 -39.87 5.15
N SER A 73 -10.22 -38.93 6.05
CA SER A 73 -9.41 -38.73 7.26
C SER A 73 -9.64 -39.78 8.35
N ARG A 74 -10.73 -40.56 8.28
CA ARG A 74 -11.06 -41.64 9.24
C ARG A 74 -10.64 -43.03 8.79
N ALA A 75 -10.15 -43.18 7.56
CA ALA A 75 -9.65 -44.45 7.05
C ALA A 75 -8.43 -44.93 7.88
N PRO A 76 -8.49 -46.11 8.53
CA PRO A 76 -7.45 -46.56 9.44
C PRO A 76 -6.20 -47.00 8.66
N ARG A 77 -5.09 -46.26 8.80
CA ARG A 77 -3.76 -46.76 8.47
C ARG A 77 -3.37 -47.83 9.49
N GLY A 78 -3.63 -49.09 9.16
CA GLY A 78 -3.09 -50.23 9.90
C GLY A 78 -1.63 -50.49 9.50
N ALA A 79 -0.73 -50.53 10.49
CA ALA A 79 0.38 -51.50 10.61
C ALA A 79 1.33 -51.12 11.78
N SER A 80 1.19 -51.88 12.88
CA SER A 80 2.24 -52.47 13.74
C SER A 80 3.36 -51.64 14.42
N ALA A 81 3.48 -51.88 15.74
CA ALA A 81 4.70 -51.98 16.60
C ALA A 81 4.84 -50.89 17.72
N PRO A 82 5.41 -51.22 18.91
CA PRO A 82 4.71 -51.24 20.22
C PRO A 82 5.27 -50.22 21.26
N PRO A 83 4.70 -50.14 22.49
CA PRO A 83 4.78 -48.94 23.34
C PRO A 83 5.99 -48.91 24.29
N GLN A 84 6.47 -47.71 24.62
CA GLN A 84 7.37 -47.45 25.75
C GLN A 84 6.77 -46.40 26.71
N ASP A 85 6.94 -46.75 27.99
CA ASP A 85 6.44 -46.23 29.26
C ASP A 85 6.30 -44.71 29.50
N PRO A 86 5.31 -44.30 30.33
CA PRO A 86 5.22 -42.96 30.87
C PRO A 86 5.66 -42.91 32.35
N ALA A 87 6.70 -42.15 32.70
CA ALA A 87 6.93 -41.69 34.08
C ALA A 87 8.00 -40.58 34.16
N SER A 88 7.59 -39.31 34.21
CA SER A 88 8.18 -38.35 35.14
C SER A 88 7.22 -37.18 35.35
N SER A 89 6.46 -37.32 36.41
CA SER A 89 5.64 -36.30 37.02
C SER A 89 6.47 -35.21 37.69
N ALA A 90 5.93 -33.99 37.63
CA ALA A 90 5.92 -33.00 38.71
C ALA A 90 7.18 -32.13 38.93
N ARG A 91 7.08 -30.87 38.47
CA ARG A 91 7.20 -29.73 39.40
C ARG A 91 6.38 -28.53 38.96
N ASN A 92 5.29 -28.30 39.69
CA ASN A 92 4.43 -27.12 39.66
C ASN A 92 5.18 -25.84 40.08
N LYS A 93 4.91 -24.72 39.41
CA LYS A 93 4.76 -23.42 40.08
C LYS A 93 3.72 -22.56 39.36
N ARG A 94 2.72 -22.15 40.16
CA ARG A 94 1.54 -21.33 39.88
C ARG A 94 1.93 -19.89 39.51
N SER A 95 1.21 -19.29 38.55
CA SER A 95 0.42 -18.07 38.78
C SER A 95 -0.36 -17.65 37.52
N HIS A 96 -1.70 -17.62 37.67
CA HIS A 96 -2.71 -16.74 37.05
C HIS A 96 -2.58 -16.42 35.54
N SER A 97 -3.32 -17.08 34.64
CA SER A 97 -4.77 -16.99 34.33
C SER A 97 -5.21 -15.64 33.75
N GLY A 98 -5.07 -15.50 32.43
CA GLY A 98 -5.81 -14.58 31.57
C GLY A 98 -5.82 -15.18 30.17
N GLU A 99 -6.94 -15.77 29.76
CA GLU A 99 -7.14 -16.29 28.39
C GLU A 99 -7.13 -15.14 27.38
N PRO A 100 -6.44 -15.28 26.23
CA PRO A 100 -6.84 -14.59 25.02
C PRO A 100 -7.87 -15.46 24.27
N ALA A 101 -9.08 -14.92 24.12
CA ALA A 101 -10.15 -15.44 23.27
C ALA A 101 -9.66 -15.73 21.83
N PRO A 102 -10.31 -16.65 21.08
CA PRO A 102 -9.72 -17.23 19.88
C PRO A 102 -9.66 -16.21 18.73
N HIS A 103 -8.45 -15.98 18.21
CA HIS A 103 -8.16 -15.14 17.03
C HIS A 103 -8.86 -15.57 15.71
N ILE A 104 -9.71 -16.60 15.72
CA ILE A 104 -10.35 -17.17 14.54
C ILE A 104 -11.49 -16.26 14.00
N ARG A 105 -12.07 -15.39 14.82
CA ARG A 105 -13.23 -14.57 14.40
C ARG A 105 -12.85 -13.35 13.56
N ALA A 106 -11.63 -12.82 13.74
CA ALA A 106 -11.14 -11.65 12.99
C ALA A 106 -10.77 -12.02 11.55
N GLU A 107 -10.02 -13.12 11.33
CA GLU A 107 -9.65 -13.57 9.98
C GLU A 107 -10.88 -13.84 9.10
N SER A 108 -11.97 -14.39 9.66
CA SER A 108 -13.18 -14.68 8.88
C SER A 108 -13.95 -13.41 8.49
N HIS A 109 -14.04 -12.40 9.37
CA HIS A 109 -14.71 -11.13 9.03
C HIS A 109 -13.91 -10.33 7.99
N ASP A 110 -12.59 -10.31 8.10
CA ASP A 110 -11.72 -9.63 7.14
C ASP A 110 -11.75 -10.31 5.76
N MET A 111 -11.85 -11.64 5.74
CA MET A 111 -12.01 -12.43 4.51
C MET A 111 -13.37 -12.14 3.83
N LEU A 112 -14.45 -12.03 4.61
CA LEU A 112 -15.77 -11.63 4.10
C LEU A 112 -15.76 -10.20 3.54
N MET A 113 -15.13 -9.26 4.22
CA MET A 113 -14.98 -7.89 3.73
C MET A 113 -14.20 -7.86 2.41
N MET A 114 -13.10 -8.61 2.29
CA MET A 114 -12.34 -8.73 1.05
C MET A 114 -13.19 -9.31 -0.11
N MET A 115 -14.03 -10.32 0.13
CA MET A 115 -14.89 -10.89 -0.92
C MET A 115 -15.93 -9.89 -1.43
N THR A 116 -16.50 -9.05 -0.55
CA THR A 116 -17.55 -8.10 -0.97
C THR A 116 -17.03 -6.98 -1.88
N TYR A 117 -15.75 -6.62 -1.76
CA TYR A 117 -15.14 -5.58 -2.61
C TYR A 117 -14.55 -6.13 -3.92
N SER A 118 -14.27 -7.44 -4.02
CA SER A 118 -13.65 -8.04 -5.20
C SER A 118 -14.62 -8.68 -6.19
N MET A 119 -15.89 -8.86 -5.83
CA MET A 119 -16.89 -9.58 -6.66
C MET A 119 -17.79 -8.67 -7.51
N VAL A 120 -17.62 -7.35 -7.44
CA VAL A 120 -18.33 -6.42 -8.34
C VAL A 120 -17.31 -5.78 -9.27
N PRO A 121 -17.27 -6.14 -10.57
CA PRO A 121 -16.44 -5.45 -11.53
C PRO A 121 -16.75 -3.94 -11.49
N ILE A 122 -15.73 -3.10 -11.42
CA ILE A 122 -15.89 -1.63 -11.38
C ILE A 122 -16.78 -1.16 -12.55
N ARG A 123 -16.67 -1.81 -13.71
CA ARG A 123 -17.54 -1.59 -14.87
C ARG A 123 -18.99 -1.92 -14.63
N VAL A 124 -19.32 -3.03 -13.96
CA VAL A 124 -20.70 -3.37 -13.60
C VAL A 124 -21.28 -2.28 -12.70
N MET A 125 -20.51 -1.79 -11.73
CA MET A 125 -20.93 -0.71 -10.83
C MET A 125 -21.12 0.64 -11.54
N VAL A 126 -20.29 0.95 -12.54
CA VAL A 126 -20.37 2.18 -13.37
C VAL A 126 -21.49 2.09 -14.42
N ASP A 127 -21.67 0.93 -15.06
CA ASP A 127 -22.71 0.68 -16.06
C ASP A 127 -24.10 0.59 -15.42
N LEU A 128 -24.22 0.05 -14.21
CA LEU A 128 -25.46 0.12 -13.41
C LEU A 128 -25.85 1.57 -13.07
N CYS A 129 -24.88 2.44 -12.76
CA CYS A 129 -25.15 3.87 -12.50
C CYS A 129 -25.45 4.67 -13.78
N ASN A 130 -24.91 4.31 -14.95
CA ASN A 130 -25.15 5.02 -16.21
C ASN A 130 -26.38 4.52 -17.00
N SER A 131 -26.80 3.27 -16.80
CA SER A 131 -27.91 2.66 -17.56
C SER A 131 -29.28 2.80 -16.88
N THR A 132 -29.32 3.04 -15.55
CA THR A 132 -30.57 3.25 -14.83
C THR A 132 -30.69 4.69 -14.34
N LYS A 133 -31.77 5.37 -14.77
CA LYS A 133 -32.14 6.72 -14.33
C LYS A 133 -32.53 6.76 -12.84
N GLY A 134 -31.57 6.60 -11.93
CA GLY A 134 -31.72 7.08 -10.55
C GLY A 134 -31.64 6.08 -9.40
N ILE A 135 -30.85 5.00 -9.48
CA ILE A 135 -30.56 4.17 -8.30
C ILE A 135 -29.06 3.86 -8.22
N CYS A 136 -28.24 4.89 -7.94
CA CYS A 136 -26.92 4.65 -7.37
C CYS A 136 -27.11 4.41 -5.87
N LEU A 137 -26.57 3.29 -5.35
CA LEU A 137 -26.66 2.90 -3.94
C LEU A 137 -25.96 3.86 -2.96
N THR A 138 -25.40 4.96 -3.48
CA THR A 138 -25.00 6.15 -2.75
C THR A 138 -25.84 7.33 -3.27
N GLY A 139 -26.84 7.73 -2.50
CA GLY A 139 -27.56 8.98 -2.75
C GLY A 139 -26.60 10.19 -2.71
N PRO A 140 -27.01 11.37 -3.23
CA PRO A 140 -26.22 12.58 -3.06
C PRO A 140 -25.89 12.77 -1.58
N SER A 141 -24.66 13.21 -1.28
CA SER A 141 -24.30 13.57 0.10
C SER A 141 -25.38 14.48 0.66
N GLY A 142 -25.94 14.13 1.82
CA GLY A 142 -26.90 14.99 2.49
C GLY A 142 -26.29 16.39 2.68
N PRO A 143 -27.12 17.46 2.75
CA PRO A 143 -26.61 18.79 3.04
C PRO A 143 -25.72 18.74 4.29
N PRO A 144 -24.62 19.51 4.36
CA PRO A 144 -23.79 19.59 5.56
C PRO A 144 -24.69 19.77 6.78
N GLY A 145 -24.46 18.97 7.83
CA GLY A 145 -25.16 19.15 9.09
C GLY A 145 -24.97 20.59 9.60
N PRO A 146 -25.94 21.16 10.34
CA PRO A 146 -25.75 22.46 10.95
C PRO A 146 -24.45 22.47 11.77
N PRO A 147 -23.71 23.60 11.84
CA PRO A 147 -22.52 23.71 12.67
C PRO A 147 -22.81 23.19 14.08
N GLY A 148 -21.92 22.34 14.61
CA GLY A 148 -22.04 21.89 15.99
C GLY A 148 -22.11 23.09 16.94
N ALA A 149 -22.96 23.02 17.96
CA ALA A 149 -22.98 24.02 19.01
C ALA A 149 -21.56 24.18 19.57
N GLY A 150 -21.08 25.42 19.67
CA GLY A 150 -19.73 25.71 20.15
C GLY A 150 -19.45 24.99 21.47
N GLY A 151 -18.35 24.24 21.51
CA GLY A 151 -17.89 23.61 22.74
C GLY A 151 -17.72 24.66 23.83
N LEU A 152 -18.19 24.36 25.04
CA LEU A 152 -17.92 25.19 26.22
C LEU A 152 -16.40 25.38 26.35
N PRO A 153 -15.92 26.59 26.70
CA PRO A 153 -14.51 26.83 26.98
C PRO A 153 -13.99 25.80 27.98
N GLY A 154 -12.86 25.15 27.66
CA GLY A 154 -12.20 24.26 28.61
C GLY A 154 -11.86 25.03 29.88
N HIS A 155 -12.12 24.42 31.05
CA HIS A 155 -11.68 24.97 32.32
C HIS A 155 -10.17 25.22 32.28
N ASN A 156 -9.75 26.41 32.74
CA ASN A 156 -8.35 26.75 32.94
C ASN A 156 -7.67 25.63 33.74
N GLY A 157 -6.59 25.07 33.20
CA GLY A 157 -5.75 24.13 33.93
C GLY A 157 -5.24 24.81 35.20
N LEU A 158 -5.35 24.10 36.32
CA LEU A 158 -4.76 24.56 37.58
C LEU A 158 -3.26 24.70 37.41
N ASP A 159 -2.70 25.82 37.88
CA ASP A 159 -1.26 26.05 37.92
C ASP A 159 -0.57 24.88 38.61
N GLY A 160 0.44 24.30 37.96
CA GLY A 160 1.26 23.26 38.55
C GLY A 160 1.94 23.79 39.81
N GLN A 161 1.87 23.02 40.92
CA GLN A 161 2.56 23.39 42.15
C GLN A 161 4.07 23.59 41.89
N PRO A 162 4.70 24.63 42.48
CA PRO A 162 6.14 24.81 42.42
C PRO A 162 6.86 23.54 42.88
N GLY A 163 7.85 23.10 42.11
CA GLY A 163 8.71 21.99 42.52
C GLY A 163 9.39 22.28 43.87
N PRO A 164 9.65 21.26 44.70
CA PRO A 164 10.30 21.44 45.99
C PRO A 164 11.67 22.11 45.83
N GLN A 165 12.02 22.98 46.78
CA GLN A 165 13.33 23.63 46.83
C GLN A 165 14.44 22.57 46.89
N GLY A 166 15.38 22.64 45.95
CA GLY A 166 16.54 21.76 45.96
C GLY A 166 17.35 21.89 47.26
N PRO A 167 18.01 20.81 47.73
CA PRO A 167 18.78 20.84 48.96
C PRO A 167 19.88 21.90 48.91
N LYS A 168 20.15 22.54 50.05
CA LYS A 168 21.21 23.52 50.24
C LYS A 168 22.56 22.84 49.97
N GLY A 169 23.31 23.33 48.98
CA GLY A 169 24.65 22.83 48.68
C GLY A 169 25.57 22.93 49.90
N GLU A 170 26.33 21.86 50.16
CA GLU A 170 27.30 21.80 51.25
C GLU A 170 28.39 22.87 51.10
N LYS A 171 28.88 23.35 52.24
CA LYS A 171 29.93 24.36 52.34
C LYS A 171 31.22 23.80 51.76
N GLY A 172 31.71 24.40 50.66
CA GLY A 172 32.98 24.03 50.05
C GLY A 172 34.15 24.07 51.04
N ALA A 173 35.01 23.06 50.98
CA ALA A 173 36.23 23.00 51.77
C ALA A 173 37.19 24.14 51.37
N ASN A 174 37.81 24.78 52.37
CA ASN A 174 38.82 25.82 52.15
C ASN A 174 40.03 25.24 51.39
N GLY A 175 40.21 25.66 50.14
CA GLY A 175 41.42 25.42 49.36
C GLY A 175 42.58 26.27 49.87
N LYS A 176 43.74 25.64 50.09
CA LYS A 176 44.99 26.32 50.46
C LYS A 176 45.54 27.13 49.28
N ARG A 177 45.93 28.38 49.56
CA ARG A 177 46.48 29.37 48.61
C ARG A 177 47.91 28.98 48.17
N GLY A 178 48.13 28.88 46.86
CA GLY A 178 49.44 28.76 46.21
C GLY A 178 49.62 29.83 45.14
N LYS A 179 50.86 30.29 44.91
CA LYS A 179 51.25 31.63 44.44
C LYS A 179 50.89 31.98 42.98
N MET A 180 50.74 33.29 42.77
CA MET A 180 50.39 34.01 41.53
C MET A 180 51.57 34.13 40.56
N GLY A 181 51.30 33.96 39.26
CA GLY A 181 52.12 34.42 38.14
C GLY A 181 51.22 35.16 37.13
N ILE A 182 51.70 36.29 36.61
CA ILE A 182 50.90 37.39 36.05
C ILE A 182 50.55 37.17 34.56
N PRO A 183 49.42 37.73 34.06
CA PRO A 183 48.78 37.38 32.78
C PRO A 183 49.35 38.08 31.54
N GLY A 184 49.18 37.44 30.37
CA GLY A 184 49.18 38.10 29.06
C GLY A 184 47.76 38.46 28.61
N ALA A 185 47.59 39.66 28.05
CA ALA A 185 46.31 40.11 27.48
C ALA A 185 46.04 39.39 26.15
N ALA A 186 44.84 38.81 25.99
CA ALA A 186 44.44 38.19 24.73
C ALA A 186 42.97 38.48 24.40
N GLY A 187 42.79 39.22 23.30
CA GLY A 187 41.63 39.21 22.39
C GLY A 187 40.33 39.85 22.88
N ASN A 188 39.92 40.94 22.24
CA ASN A 188 38.52 41.38 22.28
C ASN A 188 37.60 40.23 21.81
N PRO A 189 36.51 39.93 22.53
CA PRO A 189 35.49 39.00 22.03
C PRO A 189 34.97 39.46 20.67
N GLY A 190 34.86 38.54 19.72
CA GLY A 190 34.23 38.82 18.43
C GLY A 190 32.78 39.27 18.60
N GLU A 191 32.30 40.12 17.68
CA GLU A 191 30.92 40.59 17.69
C GLU A 191 29.94 39.43 17.77
N ARG A 192 28.95 39.58 18.65
CA ARG A 192 27.83 38.63 18.81
C ARG A 192 27.12 38.52 17.47
N GLY A 193 27.10 37.33 16.88
CA GLY A 193 26.31 37.06 15.68
C GLY A 193 24.83 37.41 15.89
N GLU A 194 24.19 37.90 14.83
CA GLU A 194 22.76 38.24 14.85
C GLU A 194 21.93 37.06 15.36
N LYS A 195 20.94 37.38 16.19
CA LYS A 195 19.99 36.40 16.72
C LYS A 195 19.23 35.83 15.52
N GLY A 196 19.31 34.51 15.30
CA GLY A 196 18.52 33.86 14.26
C GLY A 196 17.03 34.16 14.45
N ASP A 197 16.32 34.35 13.34
CA ASP A 197 14.88 34.56 13.33
C ASP A 197 14.17 33.45 14.12
N HIS A 198 13.10 33.81 14.83
CA HIS A 198 12.24 32.82 15.47
C HIS A 198 11.73 31.86 14.38
N GLY A 199 11.90 30.55 14.60
CA GLY A 199 11.28 29.56 13.73
C GLY A 199 9.77 29.77 13.66
N GLU A 200 9.19 29.56 12.48
CA GLU A 200 7.74 29.60 12.29
C GLU A 200 7.04 28.72 13.34
N LEU A 201 5.97 29.24 13.92
CA LEU A 201 5.10 28.49 14.81
C LEU A 201 4.63 27.24 14.06
N GLY A 202 4.88 26.05 14.61
CA GLY A 202 4.40 24.81 14.00
C GLY A 202 2.89 24.88 13.76
N LEU A 203 2.45 24.44 12.57
CA LEU A 203 1.03 24.37 12.24
C LEU A 203 0.29 23.55 13.29
N GLN A 204 -0.87 24.05 13.72
CA GLN A 204 -1.77 23.34 14.62
C GLN A 204 -2.07 21.96 14.02
N GLY A 205 -1.88 20.89 14.81
CA GLY A 205 -2.18 19.54 14.35
C GLY A 205 -3.64 19.43 13.91
N ASN A 206 -3.87 18.75 12.79
CA ASN A 206 -5.21 18.47 12.29
C ASN A 206 -6.06 17.79 13.38
N GLU A 207 -7.35 18.15 13.46
CA GLU A 207 -8.31 17.43 14.30
C GLU A 207 -8.25 15.93 13.99
N GLY A 208 -8.23 15.11 15.05
CA GLY A 208 -8.29 13.66 14.91
C GLY A 208 -9.57 13.24 14.19
N PRO A 209 -9.55 12.10 13.47
CA PRO A 209 -10.75 11.58 12.82
C PRO A 209 -11.89 11.36 13.84
N PRO A 210 -13.17 11.52 13.45
CA PRO A 210 -14.30 11.23 14.32
C PRO A 210 -14.20 9.80 14.90
N GLY A 211 -14.52 9.65 16.19
CA GLY A 211 -14.55 8.35 16.85
C GLY A 211 -15.46 7.36 16.13
N GLN A 212 -15.15 6.06 16.24
CA GLN A 212 -15.95 5.00 15.63
C GLN A 212 -17.40 5.04 16.13
N LYS A 213 -18.35 4.76 15.23
CA LYS A 213 -19.77 4.63 15.57
C LYS A 213 -19.94 3.45 16.54
N GLY A 214 -20.57 3.68 17.69
CA GLY A 214 -20.87 2.62 18.65
C GLY A 214 -21.66 1.47 18.02
N GLU A 215 -21.44 0.25 18.52
CA GLU A 215 -22.12 -0.96 18.06
C GLU A 215 -23.64 -0.82 18.17
N LYS A 216 -24.36 -1.42 17.22
CA LYS A 216 -25.83 -1.47 17.25
C LYS A 216 -26.24 -2.44 18.35
N GLY A 217 -27.01 -1.98 19.33
CA GLY A 217 -27.54 -2.84 20.39
C GLY A 217 -28.31 -4.05 19.82
N ASP A 218 -28.12 -5.20 20.46
CA ASP A 218 -28.73 -6.46 20.07
C ASP A 218 -30.26 -6.36 20.00
N LYS A 219 -30.83 -6.95 18.95
CA LYS A 219 -32.28 -7.03 18.76
C LYS A 219 -32.84 -8.06 19.75
N GLY A 220 -33.64 -7.61 20.71
CA GLY A 220 -34.37 -8.48 21.62
C GLY A 220 -35.29 -9.44 20.87
N ASP A 221 -35.24 -10.71 21.27
CA ASP A 221 -36.02 -11.81 20.71
C ASP A 221 -37.52 -11.67 21.01
N VAL A 222 -38.31 -11.95 19.96
CA VAL A 222 -39.72 -12.40 19.91
C VAL A 222 -40.54 -12.36 21.20
N SER A 223 -41.63 -11.58 21.19
CA SER A 223 -43.01 -12.10 21.12
C SER A 223 -43.99 -10.94 21.38
N ASN A 224 -44.93 -10.76 20.47
CA ASN A 224 -46.20 -10.04 20.63
C ASN A 224 -46.14 -8.53 20.93
N ASP A 225 -46.58 -7.78 19.91
CA ASP A 225 -47.27 -6.49 19.95
C ASP A 225 -46.58 -5.28 20.62
N VAL A 226 -46.57 -4.17 19.87
CA VAL A 226 -46.04 -2.83 20.21
C VAL A 226 -44.54 -2.63 19.89
N LEU A 227 -44.28 -2.17 18.66
CA LEU A 227 -43.03 -1.57 18.21
C LEU A 227 -42.72 -0.28 19.02
N LEU A 228 -41.87 -0.38 20.03
CA LEU A 228 -41.16 0.76 20.63
C LEU A 228 -39.72 0.78 20.09
N ALA A 229 -39.35 1.91 19.48
CA ALA A 229 -38.01 2.12 18.95
C ALA A 229 -36.96 2.01 20.07
N GLY A 230 -35.97 1.14 19.89
CA GLY A 230 -34.83 1.03 20.82
C GLY A 230 -34.07 2.35 20.92
N ALA A 231 -33.68 2.70 22.15
CA ALA A 231 -32.93 3.92 22.44
C ALA A 231 -31.61 3.98 21.63
N LYS A 232 -31.30 5.17 21.12
CA LYS A 232 -30.03 5.46 20.45
C LYS A 232 -28.88 5.34 21.47
N GLY A 233 -27.85 4.57 21.13
CA GLY A 233 -26.65 4.45 21.98
C GLY A 233 -25.93 5.80 22.14
N ASP A 234 -25.35 6.00 23.32
CA ASP A 234 -24.60 7.21 23.67
C ASP A 234 -23.39 7.43 22.75
N GLN A 235 -23.05 8.70 22.53
CA GLN A 235 -21.86 9.07 21.77
C GLN A 235 -20.60 8.69 22.54
N GLY A 236 -19.65 8.02 21.87
CA GLY A 236 -18.36 7.70 22.47
C GLY A 236 -17.57 8.97 22.87
N PRO A 237 -16.70 8.90 23.89
CA PRO A 237 -15.88 10.04 24.32
C PRO A 237 -14.99 10.57 23.18
N PRO A 238 -14.62 11.86 23.17
CA PRO A 238 -13.65 12.41 22.23
C PRO A 238 -12.33 11.62 22.28
N GLY A 239 -11.70 11.44 21.11
CA GLY A 239 -10.37 10.83 21.05
C GLY A 239 -9.33 11.66 21.81
N PRO A 240 -8.25 11.03 22.34
CA PRO A 240 -7.16 11.76 22.97
C PRO A 240 -6.49 12.73 21.98
N PRO A 241 -5.94 13.86 22.46
CA PRO A 241 -5.14 14.76 21.62
C PRO A 241 -4.01 14.01 20.91
N GLY A 242 -3.75 14.37 19.64
CA GLY A 242 -2.60 13.82 18.91
C GLY A 242 -1.27 14.15 19.61
N PRO A 243 -0.23 13.32 19.44
CA PRO A 243 1.10 13.62 19.96
C PRO A 243 1.64 14.94 19.36
N PRO A 244 2.48 15.70 20.09
CA PRO A 244 3.16 16.86 19.54
C PRO A 244 3.92 16.50 18.24
N GLY A 245 3.86 17.38 17.24
CA GLY A 245 4.64 17.20 16.02
C GLY A 245 6.15 17.14 16.30
N PRO A 246 6.94 16.46 15.47
CA PRO A 246 8.39 16.43 15.62
C PRO A 246 8.98 17.85 15.52
N PRO A 247 10.10 18.15 16.21
CA PRO A 247 10.82 19.40 16.03
C PRO A 247 11.16 19.63 14.54
N GLY A 248 11.01 20.88 14.08
CA GLY A 248 11.42 21.25 12.73
C GLY A 248 12.92 20.99 12.50
N PRO A 249 13.34 20.75 11.25
CA PRO A 249 14.76 20.56 10.93
C PRO A 249 15.59 21.80 11.34
N PRO A 250 16.86 21.64 11.76
CA PRO A 250 17.76 22.76 11.97
C PRO A 250 17.83 23.65 10.72
N GLY A 251 17.77 24.97 10.92
CA GLY A 251 17.92 25.93 9.83
C GLY A 251 19.26 25.76 9.10
N PRO A 252 19.34 26.10 7.80
CA PRO A 252 20.58 26.00 7.05
C PRO A 252 21.71 26.81 7.72
N PRO A 253 22.96 26.33 7.71
CA PRO A 253 24.11 27.09 8.22
C PRO A 253 24.19 28.46 7.55
N GLY A 254 24.32 29.52 8.35
CA GLY A 254 24.48 30.89 7.86
C GLY A 254 25.65 30.99 6.88
N SER A 255 25.40 31.59 5.72
CA SER A 255 26.41 31.77 4.69
C SER A 255 27.54 32.67 5.19
N ARG A 256 28.70 32.07 5.51
CA ARG A 256 29.93 32.85 5.62
C ARG A 256 30.26 33.37 4.23
N ARG A 257 30.28 34.68 4.06
CA ARG A 257 30.92 35.31 2.90
C ARG A 257 32.38 34.85 2.85
N ALA A 258 32.71 34.06 1.84
CA ALA A 258 34.10 33.77 1.50
C ALA A 258 34.78 35.10 1.15
N LYS A 259 35.74 35.52 1.97
CA LYS A 259 36.68 36.59 1.62
C LYS A 259 37.45 36.12 0.39
N GLY A 260 37.44 36.94 -0.66
CA GLY A 260 38.19 36.69 -1.89
C GLY A 260 39.70 36.56 -1.65
N PRO A 261 40.42 35.91 -2.58
CA PRO A 261 41.84 35.63 -2.41
C PRO A 261 42.63 36.94 -2.48
N ARG A 262 43.35 37.27 -1.41
CA ARG A 262 44.37 38.32 -1.42
C ARG A 262 45.75 37.68 -1.42
N GLN A 263 46.57 38.21 -2.31
CA GLN A 263 47.94 37.86 -2.66
C GLN A 263 48.84 37.62 -1.44
N PRO A 264 49.79 36.67 -1.52
CA PRO A 264 50.83 36.54 -0.52
C PRO A 264 51.98 37.53 -0.84
N SER A 265 52.21 38.48 0.06
CA SER A 265 53.43 39.28 0.07
C SER A 265 54.20 39.00 1.36
N MET A 266 55.36 38.38 1.17
CA MET A 266 56.66 38.76 1.73
C MET A 266 56.80 39.03 3.25
N PHE A 267 57.70 38.23 3.82
CA PHE A 267 58.86 38.61 4.66
C PHE A 267 58.86 38.27 6.16
N ASN A 268 59.90 37.46 6.46
CA ASN A 268 60.75 37.38 7.65
C ASN A 268 60.29 36.74 8.96
N GLY A 269 61.08 35.73 9.39
CA GLY A 269 61.15 35.30 10.79
C GLY A 269 61.81 33.93 11.02
N GLN A 270 63.14 33.85 10.86
CA GLN A 270 64.07 32.96 11.58
C GLN A 270 63.83 31.43 11.63
N CYS A 271 64.61 30.69 10.82
CA CYS A 271 65.26 29.43 11.25
C CYS A 271 66.78 29.55 10.96
N PRO A 272 67.66 29.37 11.95
CA PRO A 272 69.11 29.37 11.75
C PRO A 272 69.60 27.95 11.40
N GLY A 273 70.61 27.86 10.54
CA GLY A 273 71.47 26.67 10.45
C GLY A 273 71.39 25.89 9.15
N GLU A 274 72.31 26.27 8.26
CA GLU A 274 73.01 25.40 7.29
C GLU A 274 72.25 24.83 6.08
N THR A 275 72.62 25.45 4.94
CA THR A 275 72.86 24.90 3.59
C THR A 275 71.72 24.81 2.56
N CYS A 276 71.91 25.65 1.52
CA CYS A 276 71.52 25.53 0.10
C CYS A 276 70.08 25.93 -0.26
N ALA A 277 69.78 27.08 -0.91
CA ALA A 277 70.25 27.65 -2.19
C ALA A 277 70.00 26.68 -3.38
N ILE A 278 69.32 26.95 -4.50
CA ILE A 278 68.65 28.08 -5.19
C ILE A 278 67.72 27.40 -6.26
N PRO A 279 66.56 27.96 -6.65
CA PRO A 279 65.72 27.41 -7.74
C PRO A 279 65.99 28.09 -9.10
N ASN A 280 65.86 27.35 -10.21
CA ASN A 280 65.04 27.69 -11.39
C ASN A 280 65.35 26.81 -12.63
N ASP A 281 64.27 26.49 -13.35
CA ASP A 281 64.09 26.30 -14.79
C ASP A 281 65.20 25.62 -15.62
N ASP A 282 64.86 24.49 -16.25
CA ASP A 282 64.61 24.46 -17.70
C ASP A 282 64.33 23.02 -18.18
N THR A 283 63.33 22.95 -19.06
CA THR A 283 63.06 21.96 -20.12
C THR A 283 64.01 20.76 -20.26
N LEU A 284 63.46 19.54 -20.31
CA LEU A 284 63.77 18.48 -21.30
C LEU A 284 62.96 17.19 -21.02
N VAL A 285 62.03 16.90 -21.94
CA VAL A 285 61.73 15.59 -22.57
C VAL A 285 62.05 14.32 -21.76
N GLY A 286 61.00 13.63 -21.33
CA GLY A 286 61.08 12.23 -20.88
C GLY A 286 59.69 11.60 -20.77
N LYS A 287 59.29 10.85 -21.80
CA LYS A 287 58.11 9.98 -21.82
C LYS A 287 58.12 9.03 -20.61
N ALA A 288 57.02 8.98 -19.87
CA ALA A 288 56.56 7.78 -19.20
C ALA A 288 55.03 7.77 -19.19
N ASP A 289 54.47 6.71 -19.76
CA ASP A 289 53.04 6.45 -19.86
C ASP A 289 52.38 6.36 -18.48
N GLU A 290 51.74 7.44 -18.03
CA GLU A 290 50.81 7.39 -16.93
C GLU A 290 49.44 6.97 -17.46
N LYS A 291 49.26 5.65 -17.58
CA LYS A 291 47.96 5.01 -17.76
C LYS A 291 47.06 5.46 -16.60
N ALA A 292 46.16 6.40 -16.90
CA ALA A 292 44.99 6.67 -16.09
C ALA A 292 44.21 5.34 -15.97
N SER A 293 44.33 4.70 -14.81
CA SER A 293 43.43 3.63 -14.40
C SER A 293 42.08 4.28 -14.09
N GLU A 294 41.26 4.46 -15.12
CA GLU A 294 39.82 4.56 -14.92
C GLU A 294 39.37 3.21 -14.34
N HIS A 295 39.13 3.18 -13.03
CA HIS A 295 38.33 2.14 -12.41
C HIS A 295 36.87 2.29 -12.92
N HIS A 296 36.60 1.75 -14.11
CA HIS A 296 35.25 1.44 -14.54
C HIS A 296 34.65 0.43 -13.56
N SER A 297 33.76 0.90 -12.70
CA SER A 297 32.96 0.02 -11.86
C SER A 297 32.08 -0.86 -12.76
N PRO A 298 32.09 -2.20 -12.63
CA PRO A 298 31.23 -3.10 -13.43
C PRO A 298 29.72 -2.82 -13.30
N GLN A 299 29.31 -1.95 -12.37
CA GLN A 299 27.94 -1.52 -12.16
C GLN A 299 27.36 -0.65 -13.29
N ALA A 300 28.18 0.07 -14.06
CA ALA A 300 27.65 0.93 -15.13
C ALA A 300 27.09 0.13 -16.33
N GLU A 301 27.68 -1.03 -16.63
CA GLU A 301 27.39 -1.84 -17.82
C GLU A 301 26.04 -2.59 -17.77
N SER A 302 25.29 -2.44 -16.67
CA SER A 302 24.11 -3.25 -16.39
C SER A 302 22.84 -2.44 -16.16
N MET A 303 22.90 -1.12 -16.34
CA MET A 303 21.75 -0.23 -16.12
C MET A 303 20.84 -0.17 -17.35
N ILE A 304 19.53 -0.02 -17.09
CA ILE A 304 18.53 0.26 -18.11
C ILE A 304 18.66 1.73 -18.52
N THR A 305 18.71 1.99 -19.82
CA THR A 305 18.82 3.35 -20.38
C THR A 305 17.49 3.86 -20.89
N SER A 306 16.68 2.98 -21.50
CA SER A 306 15.37 3.33 -22.02
C SER A 306 14.45 2.10 -22.08
N ILE A 307 13.15 2.39 -22.11
CA ILE A 307 12.10 1.42 -22.37
C ILE A 307 11.57 1.66 -23.78
N GLY A 308 11.48 0.61 -24.59
CA GLY A 308 10.96 0.71 -25.95
C GLY A 308 9.43 0.76 -26.00
N ASN A 309 8.90 0.86 -27.22
CA ASN A 309 7.45 0.96 -27.42
C ASN A 309 6.73 -0.33 -27.00
N PRO A 310 5.55 -0.23 -26.37
CA PRO A 310 4.82 -1.41 -25.94
C PRO A 310 4.18 -2.18 -27.08
N VAL A 311 4.09 -3.49 -26.90
CA VAL A 311 3.29 -4.40 -27.72
C VAL A 311 2.10 -4.87 -26.89
N GLN A 312 0.87 -4.59 -27.35
CA GLN A 312 -0.33 -5.11 -26.72
C GLN A 312 -0.56 -6.56 -27.13
N VAL A 313 -0.63 -7.46 -26.15
CA VAL A 313 -0.87 -8.89 -26.37
C VAL A 313 -2.36 -9.20 -26.39
N LEU A 314 -3.11 -8.73 -25.39
CA LEU A 314 -4.53 -8.99 -25.23
C LEU A 314 -5.23 -7.81 -24.53
N LYS A 315 -6.52 -7.64 -24.80
CA LYS A 315 -7.41 -6.75 -24.04
C LYS A 315 -8.51 -7.57 -23.38
N VAL A 316 -8.70 -7.38 -22.08
CA VAL A 316 -9.73 -8.04 -21.27
C VAL A 316 -10.63 -7.00 -20.57
N THR A 317 -11.67 -7.47 -19.89
CA THR A 317 -12.64 -6.61 -19.20
C THR A 317 -12.20 -6.18 -17.81
N GLU A 318 -11.32 -6.95 -17.18
CA GLU A 318 -10.85 -6.77 -15.82
C GLU A 318 -9.81 -5.67 -15.75
N THR A 319 -10.12 -4.56 -15.09
CA THR A 319 -9.20 -3.41 -14.92
C THR A 319 -7.89 -3.82 -14.24
N PHE A 320 -7.95 -4.74 -13.29
CA PHE A 320 -6.81 -5.20 -12.50
C PHE A 320 -6.62 -6.70 -12.64
N GLY A 321 -5.37 -7.11 -12.74
CA GLY A 321 -4.98 -8.51 -12.83
C GLY A 321 -3.47 -8.62 -12.96
N THR A 322 -3.00 -9.86 -13.05
CA THR A 322 -1.63 -10.19 -13.39
C THR A 322 -1.62 -11.18 -14.53
N TRP A 323 -0.58 -11.13 -15.36
CA TRP A 323 -0.32 -12.15 -16.37
C TRP A 323 1.17 -12.44 -16.34
N ILE A 324 1.52 -13.70 -16.12
CA ILE A 324 2.85 -14.09 -15.69
C ILE A 324 3.30 -15.26 -16.55
N ARG A 325 4.58 -15.24 -16.94
CA ARG A 325 5.26 -16.35 -17.59
C ARG A 325 6.41 -16.84 -16.73
N GLU A 326 6.84 -18.06 -16.98
CA GLU A 326 8.01 -18.62 -16.34
C GLU A 326 9.26 -17.79 -16.68
N SER A 327 10.12 -17.59 -15.70
CA SER A 327 11.37 -16.83 -15.84
C SER A 327 12.61 -17.72 -15.89
N ALA A 328 12.58 -18.90 -15.25
CA ALA A 328 13.71 -19.83 -15.22
C ALA A 328 13.83 -20.65 -16.52
N ASN A 329 12.72 -21.26 -16.93
CA ASN A 329 12.71 -22.23 -18.02
C ASN A 329 12.26 -21.61 -19.34
N LYS A 330 13.15 -21.66 -20.34
CA LYS A 330 12.88 -21.16 -21.70
C LYS A 330 11.91 -22.01 -22.51
N SER A 331 11.72 -23.28 -22.14
CA SER A 331 10.80 -24.18 -22.85
C SER A 331 9.35 -24.12 -22.36
N ASP A 332 9.07 -23.36 -21.30
CA ASP A 332 7.74 -23.24 -20.74
C ASP A 332 6.97 -22.10 -21.40
N ASP A 333 5.95 -22.45 -22.18
CA ASP A 333 5.10 -21.49 -22.89
C ASP A 333 3.85 -21.09 -22.09
N ARG A 334 3.66 -21.68 -20.90
CA ARG A 334 2.48 -21.43 -20.08
C ARG A 334 2.39 -19.97 -19.63
N ILE A 335 1.15 -19.51 -19.47
CA ILE A 335 0.81 -18.19 -18.96
C ILE A 335 -0.17 -18.36 -17.82
N TRP A 336 0.11 -17.74 -16.67
CA TRP A 336 -0.80 -17.72 -15.53
C TRP A 336 -1.40 -16.35 -15.37
N VAL A 337 -2.72 -16.29 -15.13
CA VAL A 337 -3.46 -15.05 -14.97
C VAL A 337 -4.22 -15.06 -13.66
N THR A 338 -4.11 -13.96 -12.92
CA THR A 338 -5.00 -13.63 -11.80
C THR A 338 -5.84 -12.41 -12.17
N GLU A 339 -7.08 -12.39 -11.74
CA GLU A 339 -8.02 -11.31 -12.00
C GLU A 339 -8.45 -10.66 -10.68
N HIS A 340 -8.67 -9.35 -10.71
CA HIS A 340 -8.97 -8.52 -9.54
C HIS A 340 -7.80 -8.41 -8.55
N PHE A 341 -8.06 -7.78 -7.40
CA PHE A 341 -7.07 -7.60 -6.32
C PHE A 341 -7.03 -8.76 -5.33
N SER A 342 -8.02 -9.64 -5.34
CA SER A 342 -8.04 -10.81 -4.49
C SER A 342 -8.86 -11.92 -5.11
N GLY A 343 -8.39 -13.14 -4.91
CA GLY A 343 -9.06 -14.35 -5.37
C GLY A 343 -8.34 -15.59 -4.84
N ILE A 344 -8.90 -16.75 -5.15
CA ILE A 344 -8.30 -18.06 -4.82
C ILE A 344 -8.03 -18.89 -6.07
N MET A 345 -8.32 -18.34 -7.26
CA MET A 345 -8.23 -19.03 -8.53
C MET A 345 -7.16 -18.38 -9.41
N VAL A 346 -6.39 -19.22 -10.09
CA VAL A 346 -5.46 -18.81 -11.15
C VAL A 346 -5.90 -19.48 -12.45
N LYS A 347 -5.94 -18.71 -13.55
CA LYS A 347 -6.17 -19.25 -14.89
C LYS A 347 -4.83 -19.64 -15.50
N GLU A 348 -4.64 -20.91 -15.82
CA GLU A 348 -3.47 -21.40 -16.53
C GLU A 348 -3.81 -21.57 -18.02
N PHE A 349 -3.02 -20.93 -18.87
CA PHE A 349 -3.09 -21.04 -20.31
C PHE A 349 -1.88 -21.82 -20.79
N LYS A 350 -2.08 -22.75 -21.72
CA LYS A 350 -1.00 -23.59 -22.26
C LYS A 350 0.06 -22.78 -23.00
N ASP A 351 -0.37 -21.77 -23.75
CA ASP A 351 0.46 -20.94 -24.63
C ASP A 351 -0.24 -19.60 -24.93
N GLN A 352 0.45 -18.72 -25.67
CA GLN A 352 -0.12 -17.43 -26.08
C GLN A 352 -1.38 -17.57 -26.96
N PRO A 353 -1.45 -18.48 -27.96
CA PRO A 353 -2.71 -18.74 -28.67
C PRO A 353 -3.89 -19.12 -27.77
N SER A 354 -3.65 -19.93 -26.74
CA SER A 354 -4.67 -20.31 -25.75
C SER A 354 -5.18 -19.10 -24.97
N LEU A 355 -4.29 -18.16 -24.61
CA LEU A 355 -4.65 -16.88 -24.00
C LEU A 355 -5.56 -16.04 -24.91
N LEU A 356 -5.22 -15.92 -26.20
CA LEU A 356 -6.02 -15.17 -27.16
C LEU A 356 -7.41 -15.79 -27.41
N ASN A 357 -7.51 -17.12 -27.37
CA ASN A 357 -8.77 -17.85 -27.52
C ASN A 357 -9.59 -17.94 -26.22
N GLY A 358 -9.07 -17.48 -25.09
CA GLY A 358 -9.73 -17.61 -23.79
C GLY A 358 -9.83 -19.07 -23.29
N SER A 359 -8.92 -19.94 -23.72
CA SER A 359 -8.88 -21.36 -23.34
C SER A 359 -7.91 -21.59 -22.18
N TYR A 360 -8.44 -21.77 -20.97
CA TYR A 360 -7.65 -21.96 -19.76
C TYR A 360 -8.14 -23.12 -18.90
N THR A 361 -7.26 -23.59 -18.02
CA THR A 361 -7.58 -24.46 -16.88
C THR A 361 -7.57 -23.63 -15.59
N PHE A 362 -8.39 -24.03 -14.62
CA PHE A 362 -8.41 -23.38 -13.32
C PHE A 362 -7.49 -24.12 -12.33
N ILE A 363 -6.68 -23.34 -11.60
CA ILE A 363 -5.87 -23.82 -10.48
C ILE A 363 -6.42 -23.18 -9.21
N HIS A 364 -6.82 -24.02 -8.26
CA HIS A 364 -7.28 -23.58 -6.93
C HIS A 364 -6.09 -23.43 -5.99
N LEU A 365 -5.84 -22.21 -5.51
CA LEU A 365 -4.76 -21.93 -4.57
C LEU A 365 -5.11 -22.40 -3.15
N PRO A 366 -4.11 -22.76 -2.32
CA PRO A 366 -4.36 -23.11 -0.93
C PRO A 366 -4.80 -21.91 -0.07
N TYR A 367 -4.48 -20.68 -0.48
CA TYR A 367 -4.84 -19.45 0.22
C TYR A 367 -5.25 -18.36 -0.78
N TYR A 368 -6.07 -17.41 -0.32
CA TYR A 368 -6.42 -16.23 -1.11
C TYR A 368 -5.19 -15.37 -1.39
N PHE A 369 -5.00 -14.97 -2.65
CA PHE A 369 -4.01 -13.96 -3.01
C PHE A 369 -4.55 -12.55 -2.75
N HIS A 370 -3.64 -11.59 -2.56
CA HIS A 370 -3.96 -10.16 -2.56
C HIS A 370 -2.97 -9.36 -3.40
N GLY A 371 -3.46 -8.29 -4.04
CA GLY A 371 -2.69 -7.38 -4.88
C GLY A 371 -2.40 -7.97 -6.26
N CYS A 372 -1.46 -7.34 -6.96
CA CYS A 372 -1.07 -7.69 -8.33
C CYS A 372 0.46 -7.92 -8.46
N GLY A 373 1.14 -8.21 -7.34
CA GLY A 373 2.60 -8.33 -7.25
C GLY A 373 3.10 -9.77 -7.19
N HIS A 374 2.49 -10.70 -7.94
CA HIS A 374 2.88 -12.12 -7.94
C HIS A 374 3.97 -12.40 -8.99
N VAL A 375 4.75 -13.46 -8.81
CA VAL A 375 5.76 -13.90 -9.77
C VAL A 375 5.77 -15.42 -9.88
N VAL A 376 6.08 -15.94 -11.06
CA VAL A 376 6.29 -17.38 -11.28
C VAL A 376 7.77 -17.61 -11.52
N TYR A 377 8.34 -18.52 -10.75
CA TYR A 377 9.74 -18.91 -10.89
C TYR A 377 9.90 -20.39 -10.57
N ASN A 378 10.52 -21.13 -11.48
CA ASN A 378 10.83 -22.55 -11.33
C ASN A 378 9.56 -23.38 -11.00
N ASN A 379 8.54 -23.24 -11.85
CA ASN A 379 7.23 -23.91 -11.74
C ASN A 379 6.50 -23.64 -10.41
N SER A 380 6.85 -22.57 -9.71
CA SER A 380 6.22 -22.15 -8.46
C SER A 380 5.65 -20.73 -8.57
N LEU A 381 4.42 -20.55 -8.11
CA LEU A 381 3.80 -19.24 -7.94
C LEU A 381 4.14 -18.68 -6.56
N TYR A 382 4.70 -17.47 -6.53
CA TYR A 382 4.96 -16.72 -5.32
C TYR A 382 3.97 -15.57 -5.20
N TYR A 383 3.19 -15.53 -4.11
CA TYR A 383 2.14 -14.53 -3.92
C TYR A 383 1.92 -14.15 -2.45
N HIS A 384 1.22 -13.04 -2.23
CA HIS A 384 0.84 -12.55 -0.91
C HIS A 384 -0.44 -13.23 -0.41
N LYS A 385 -0.40 -13.92 0.74
CA LYS A 385 -1.59 -14.42 1.42
C LYS A 385 -2.39 -13.24 1.99
N GLY A 386 -3.54 -12.97 1.38
CA GLY A 386 -4.39 -11.84 1.73
C GLY A 386 -4.74 -11.79 3.21
N GLY A 387 -4.72 -10.58 3.79
CA GLY A 387 -5.02 -10.35 5.21
C GLY A 387 -3.89 -10.71 6.19
N SER A 388 -2.72 -11.13 5.70
CA SER A 388 -1.59 -11.52 6.55
C SER A 388 -0.26 -10.95 6.06
N ASN A 389 0.77 -10.93 6.91
CA ASN A 389 2.15 -10.65 6.51
C ASN A 389 2.89 -11.88 5.95
N THR A 390 2.13 -12.86 5.42
CA THR A 390 2.65 -14.14 4.94
C THR A 390 2.69 -14.18 3.42
N LEU A 391 3.81 -14.66 2.88
CA LEU A 391 4.02 -14.95 1.48
C LEU A 391 3.94 -16.45 1.28
N VAL A 392 3.40 -16.87 0.14
CA VAL A 392 3.18 -18.27 -0.20
C VAL A 392 3.98 -18.58 -1.45
N ARG A 393 4.75 -19.68 -1.40
CA ARG A 393 5.29 -20.36 -2.57
C ARG A 393 4.41 -21.59 -2.82
N PHE A 394 3.72 -21.63 -3.95
CA PHE A 394 2.87 -22.73 -4.36
C PHE A 394 3.46 -23.41 -5.59
N GLU A 395 3.78 -24.70 -5.49
CA GLU A 395 4.36 -25.46 -6.59
C GLU A 395 3.28 -26.06 -7.48
N PHE A 396 3.29 -25.69 -8.77
CA PHE A 396 2.30 -26.19 -9.72
C PHE A 396 2.47 -27.70 -9.94
N GLY A 397 1.36 -28.44 -9.96
CA GLY A 397 1.32 -29.88 -10.18
C GLY A 397 1.59 -30.74 -8.95
N GLN A 398 2.41 -30.29 -7.99
CA GLN A 398 2.61 -31.00 -6.71
C GLN A 398 1.56 -30.62 -5.65
N GLU A 399 0.88 -29.48 -5.83
CA GLU A 399 -0.10 -28.92 -4.88
C GLU A 399 0.46 -28.70 -3.45
N THR A 400 1.79 -28.60 -3.34
CA THR A 400 2.47 -28.28 -2.09
C THR A 400 2.63 -26.77 -1.96
N SER A 401 2.61 -26.28 -0.73
CA SER A 401 2.89 -24.87 -0.45
C SER A 401 3.84 -24.69 0.73
N GLN A 402 4.70 -23.69 0.61
CA GLN A 402 5.59 -23.21 1.66
C GLN A 402 5.21 -21.76 1.98
N THR A 403 5.46 -21.32 3.21
CA THR A 403 5.08 -19.99 3.68
C THR A 403 6.23 -19.28 4.37
N LEU A 404 6.36 -17.98 4.11
CA LEU A 404 7.36 -17.12 4.72
C LEU A 404 6.66 -15.89 5.34
N LYS A 405 6.97 -15.56 6.58
CA LYS A 405 6.44 -14.35 7.25
C LYS A 405 7.43 -13.20 7.19
N LEU A 406 6.95 -11.99 6.91
CA LEU A 406 7.71 -10.74 7.02
C LEU A 406 7.14 -9.88 8.14
N GLU A 407 7.69 -10.02 9.35
CA GLU A 407 7.15 -9.40 10.57
C GLU A 407 7.03 -7.88 10.49
N ASN A 408 8.02 -7.22 9.89
CA ASN A 408 8.09 -5.75 9.82
C ASN A 408 7.41 -5.16 8.56
N ALA A 409 6.51 -5.89 7.90
CA ALA A 409 5.85 -5.42 6.68
C ALA A 409 4.42 -4.88 6.91
N LEU A 410 4.03 -3.84 6.18
CA LEU A 410 2.63 -3.44 6.06
C LEU A 410 1.86 -4.45 5.20
N TYR A 411 0.69 -4.90 5.66
CA TYR A 411 -0.07 -5.96 4.97
C TYR A 411 -1.61 -5.80 4.98
N PHE A 412 -2.15 -4.78 5.67
CA PHE A 412 -3.59 -4.56 5.81
C PHE A 412 -3.94 -3.07 5.98
N ASP A 413 -5.22 -2.76 6.20
CA ASP A 413 -5.74 -1.41 6.48
C ASP A 413 -5.49 -0.37 5.36
N ARG A 414 -5.39 -0.84 4.11
CA ARG A 414 -5.12 -0.03 2.91
C ARG A 414 -3.80 0.75 2.99
N LYS A 415 -2.88 0.31 3.86
CA LYS A 415 -1.53 0.86 3.99
C LYS A 415 -0.61 0.22 2.96
N TYR A 416 -0.95 0.40 1.68
CA TYR A 416 -0.29 -0.24 0.56
C TYR A 416 1.17 0.21 0.40
N LEU A 417 1.99 -0.69 -0.15
CA LEU A 417 3.27 -0.34 -0.77
C LEU A 417 2.98 0.50 -2.02
N PHE A 418 2.14 -0.03 -2.92
CA PHE A 418 1.69 0.64 -4.13
C PHE A 418 0.19 0.84 -4.08
N ALA A 419 -0.24 2.09 -3.84
CA ALA A 419 -1.66 2.42 -3.70
C ALA A 419 -2.43 2.24 -5.02
N ASN A 420 -1.77 2.53 -6.15
CA ASN A 420 -2.35 2.46 -7.50
C ASN A 420 -2.87 1.05 -7.84
N SER A 421 -2.12 0.02 -7.44
CA SER A 421 -2.43 -1.39 -7.68
C SER A 421 -2.95 -2.14 -6.44
N LYS A 422 -3.17 -1.45 -5.32
CA LYS A 422 -3.53 -2.05 -4.01
C LYS A 422 -2.59 -3.18 -3.60
N THR A 423 -1.29 -3.05 -3.88
CA THR A 423 -0.30 -4.09 -3.64
C THR A 423 0.48 -3.79 -2.35
N TYR A 424 0.57 -4.77 -1.44
CA TYR A 424 1.40 -4.70 -0.22
C TYR A 424 2.81 -5.27 -0.44
N PHE A 425 2.88 -6.37 -1.20
CA PHE A 425 4.12 -7.08 -1.51
C PHE A 425 4.25 -7.24 -3.02
N ASN A 426 5.39 -6.84 -3.57
CA ASN A 426 5.74 -7.11 -4.96
C ASN A 426 6.90 -8.11 -4.98
N LEU A 427 6.61 -9.33 -5.43
CA LEU A 427 7.61 -10.36 -5.61
C LEU A 427 8.22 -10.19 -6.99
N ALA A 428 9.54 -10.35 -7.10
CA ALA A 428 10.28 -10.15 -8.34
C ALA A 428 11.43 -11.14 -8.43
N VAL A 429 11.74 -11.61 -9.63
CA VAL A 429 12.88 -12.48 -9.90
C VAL A 429 13.69 -11.89 -11.05
N ASP A 430 15.00 -11.92 -10.90
CA ASP A 430 15.93 -11.43 -11.92
C ASP A 430 17.22 -12.27 -11.92
N GLU A 431 18.22 -11.83 -12.69
CA GLU A 431 19.49 -12.53 -12.83
C GLU A 431 20.33 -12.58 -11.55
N LYS A 432 19.99 -11.80 -10.52
CA LYS A 432 20.75 -11.69 -9.26
C LYS A 432 20.05 -12.37 -8.08
N GLY A 433 18.75 -12.61 -8.16
CA GLY A 433 18.06 -13.40 -7.14
C GLY A 433 16.54 -13.29 -7.18
N LEU A 434 15.94 -13.81 -6.10
CA LEU A 434 14.52 -13.71 -5.81
C LEU A 434 14.32 -12.64 -4.72
N TRP A 435 13.40 -11.71 -4.96
CA TRP A 435 13.24 -10.50 -4.18
C TRP A 435 11.78 -10.30 -3.75
N ILE A 436 11.58 -9.72 -2.57
CA ILE A 436 10.28 -9.21 -2.12
C ILE A 436 10.42 -7.73 -1.81
N ILE A 437 9.70 -6.88 -2.53
CA ILE A 437 9.54 -5.45 -2.23
C ILE A 437 8.34 -5.31 -1.31
N TYR A 438 8.50 -4.60 -0.19
CA TYR A 438 7.45 -4.35 0.79
C TYR A 438 7.68 -3.01 1.50
N ALA A 439 6.65 -2.51 2.17
CA ALA A 439 6.77 -1.27 2.96
C ALA A 439 6.96 -1.59 4.45
N SER A 440 7.83 -0.83 5.10
CA SER A 440 8.11 -0.90 6.53
C SER A 440 6.87 -0.58 7.36
N SER A 441 6.52 -1.47 8.29
CA SER A 441 5.51 -1.21 9.33
C SER A 441 6.06 -0.43 10.52
N VAL A 442 7.39 -0.32 10.64
CA VAL A 442 8.07 0.39 11.74
C VAL A 442 7.90 1.89 11.61
N ASP A 443 8.14 2.42 10.40
CA ASP A 443 7.98 3.85 10.07
C ASP A 443 6.72 4.14 9.23
N GLY A 444 6.07 3.11 8.69
CA GLY A 444 4.88 3.23 7.87
C GLY A 444 5.10 3.79 6.45
N SER A 445 6.35 3.93 6.00
CA SER A 445 6.71 4.70 4.81
C SER A 445 7.82 4.07 3.96
N SER A 446 8.94 3.63 4.54
CA SER A 446 10.13 3.24 3.79
C SER A 446 9.92 1.94 2.99
N ILE A 447 10.36 1.94 1.74
CA ILE A 447 10.42 0.75 0.89
C ILE A 447 11.62 -0.09 1.30
N LEU A 448 11.35 -1.35 1.60
CA LEU A 448 12.32 -2.37 1.95
C LEU A 448 12.29 -3.46 0.88
N VAL A 449 13.43 -4.12 0.67
CA VAL A 449 13.55 -5.27 -0.22
C VAL A 449 14.19 -6.42 0.54
N ALA A 450 13.54 -7.58 0.56
CA ALA A 450 14.11 -8.81 1.11
C ALA A 450 14.69 -9.65 -0.02
N GLN A 451 15.96 -10.05 0.10
CA GLN A 451 16.57 -11.06 -0.76
C GLN A 451 16.27 -12.44 -0.21
N LEU A 452 15.77 -13.35 -1.04
CA LEU A 452 15.40 -14.71 -0.64
C LEU A 452 16.42 -15.75 -1.09
N ASP A 453 16.57 -16.79 -0.28
CA ASP A 453 17.13 -18.07 -0.72
C ASP A 453 15.99 -18.93 -1.29
N GLU A 454 16.07 -19.24 -2.59
CA GLU A 454 15.07 -20.04 -3.31
C GLU A 454 14.88 -21.43 -2.71
N ARG A 455 15.96 -22.06 -2.24
CA ARG A 455 15.92 -23.46 -1.79
C ARG A 455 15.16 -23.63 -0.48
N THR A 456 15.37 -22.69 0.44
CA THR A 456 14.79 -22.71 1.79
C THR A 456 13.55 -21.84 1.91
N PHE A 457 13.25 -21.01 0.90
CA PHE A 457 12.21 -19.98 0.95
C PHE A 457 12.31 -19.11 2.21
N SER A 458 13.54 -18.65 2.49
CA SER A 458 13.88 -17.84 3.67
C SER A 458 14.58 -16.55 3.27
N VAL A 459 14.54 -15.54 4.14
CA VAL A 459 15.18 -14.24 3.89
C VAL A 459 16.68 -14.32 4.21
N VAL A 460 17.52 -13.98 3.23
CA VAL A 460 18.98 -13.88 3.38
C VAL A 460 19.37 -12.51 3.93
N GLN A 461 18.77 -11.44 3.39
CA GLN A 461 19.08 -10.06 3.75
C GLN A 461 17.86 -9.16 3.57
N HIS A 462 17.72 -8.16 4.45
CA HIS A 462 16.81 -7.03 4.28
C HIS A 462 17.61 -5.79 3.84
N VAL A 463 17.22 -5.19 2.74
CA VAL A 463 17.79 -3.97 2.17
C VAL A 463 16.83 -2.82 2.39
N ASN A 464 17.26 -1.78 3.10
CA ASN A 464 16.46 -0.57 3.27
C ASN A 464 16.85 0.46 2.19
N THR A 465 15.91 0.77 1.30
CA THR A 465 16.15 1.75 0.23
C THR A 465 16.10 3.19 0.72
N THR A 466 15.57 3.43 1.92
CA THR A 466 15.22 4.74 2.50
C THR A 466 14.19 5.55 1.69
N TYR A 467 13.69 5.00 0.59
CA TYR A 467 12.75 5.67 -0.29
C TYR A 467 11.33 5.57 0.26
N PRO A 468 10.57 6.69 0.36
CA PRO A 468 9.21 6.66 0.88
C PRO A 468 8.23 6.14 -0.17
N LYS A 469 7.39 5.17 0.23
CA LYS A 469 6.36 4.56 -0.62
C LYS A 469 5.34 5.56 -1.17
N SER A 470 5.17 6.72 -0.53
CA SER A 470 4.28 7.80 -0.99
C SER A 470 4.71 8.44 -2.31
N LYS A 471 5.97 8.22 -2.73
CA LYS A 471 6.51 8.70 -4.02
C LYS A 471 6.54 7.63 -5.10
N ALA A 472 6.20 6.38 -4.77
CA ALA A 472 6.27 5.25 -5.68
C ALA A 472 4.88 4.93 -6.27
N GLY A 473 4.78 4.86 -7.59
CA GLY A 473 3.60 4.29 -8.25
C GLY A 473 3.63 2.76 -8.25
N ASN A 474 4.75 2.21 -8.70
CA ASN A 474 5.05 0.79 -8.86
C ASN A 474 6.59 0.60 -8.91
N ALA A 475 7.06 -0.65 -9.01
CA ALA A 475 8.49 -0.93 -9.14
C ALA A 475 8.77 -2.27 -9.83
N PHE A 476 9.96 -2.42 -10.39
CA PHE A 476 10.47 -3.69 -10.91
C PHE A 476 11.97 -3.82 -10.60
N ILE A 477 12.49 -5.05 -10.66
CA ILE A 477 13.91 -5.34 -10.41
C ILE A 477 14.49 -6.00 -11.65
N ALA A 478 15.63 -5.50 -12.13
CA ALA A 478 16.38 -6.08 -13.23
C ALA A 478 17.89 -5.99 -12.94
N ARG A 479 18.62 -7.09 -13.14
CA ARG A 479 20.07 -7.19 -12.93
C ARG A 479 20.60 -6.66 -11.57
N GLY A 480 19.84 -6.87 -10.50
CA GLY A 480 20.14 -6.49 -9.12
C GLY A 480 19.78 -5.04 -8.79
N ILE A 481 19.13 -4.33 -9.71
CA ILE A 481 18.76 -2.93 -9.55
C ILE A 481 17.24 -2.84 -9.41
N LEU A 482 16.78 -2.23 -8.32
CA LEU A 482 15.41 -1.81 -8.13
C LEU A 482 15.16 -0.51 -8.91
N TYR A 483 14.13 -0.47 -9.75
CA TYR A 483 13.65 0.72 -10.45
C TYR A 483 12.23 1.05 -9.96
N VAL A 484 12.02 2.29 -9.54
CA VAL A 484 10.75 2.76 -8.97
C VAL A 484 10.15 3.86 -9.85
N THR A 485 8.87 3.71 -10.17
CA THR A 485 8.12 4.68 -10.98
C THR A 485 7.62 5.85 -10.13
N ASP A 486 7.37 6.99 -10.78
CA ASP A 486 6.64 8.09 -10.17
C ASP A 486 5.19 7.69 -9.82
N THR A 487 4.50 8.48 -9.01
CA THR A 487 3.13 8.18 -8.55
C THR A 487 2.09 8.08 -9.68
N LYS A 488 2.43 8.53 -10.89
CA LYS A 488 1.58 8.43 -12.09
C LYS A 488 1.93 7.23 -12.98
N ASP A 489 2.94 6.45 -12.62
CA ASP A 489 3.40 5.28 -13.37
C ASP A 489 3.79 5.60 -14.83
N MET A 490 4.41 6.76 -15.07
CA MET A 490 4.83 7.19 -16.41
C MET A 490 6.34 7.18 -16.59
N ARG A 491 7.10 7.43 -15.52
CA ARG A 491 8.57 7.54 -15.56
C ARG A 491 9.19 6.76 -14.43
N VAL A 492 10.34 6.14 -14.68
CA VAL A 492 11.23 5.69 -13.61
C VAL A 492 12.00 6.91 -13.10
N THR A 493 11.94 7.17 -11.79
CA THR A 493 12.53 8.38 -11.19
C THR A 493 13.49 8.09 -10.04
N PHE A 494 13.56 6.83 -9.62
CA PHE A 494 14.46 6.37 -8.57
C PHE A 494 14.96 4.97 -8.92
N ALA A 495 16.23 4.72 -8.65
CA ALA A 495 16.79 3.39 -8.71
C ALA A 495 17.75 3.12 -7.54
N PHE A 496 17.85 1.86 -7.16
CA PHE A 496 18.66 1.41 -6.03
C PHE A 496 19.37 0.11 -6.37
N ASP A 497 20.70 0.11 -6.23
CA ASP A 497 21.51 -1.09 -6.35
C ASP A 497 21.35 -1.93 -5.07
N LEU A 498 20.65 -3.05 -5.18
CA LEU A 498 20.27 -3.89 -4.04
C LEU A 498 21.48 -4.58 -3.41
N LEU A 499 22.44 -5.01 -4.25
CA LEU A 499 23.67 -5.67 -3.78
C LEU A 499 24.72 -4.66 -3.32
N GLY A 500 24.79 -3.51 -3.99
CA GLY A 500 25.67 -2.40 -3.62
C GLY A 500 25.17 -1.57 -2.44
N GLY A 501 23.90 -1.70 -2.05
CA GLY A 501 23.29 -0.96 -0.95
C GLY A 501 23.25 0.56 -1.16
N LYS A 502 23.19 1.02 -2.42
CA LYS A 502 23.30 2.44 -2.77
C LYS A 502 22.26 2.88 -3.78
N GLN A 503 21.78 4.11 -3.63
CA GLN A 503 20.96 4.76 -4.65
C GLN A 503 21.81 5.04 -5.90
N ILE A 504 21.21 4.83 -7.08
CA ILE A 504 21.82 5.14 -8.37
C ILE A 504 20.90 6.10 -9.15
N ASN A 505 21.49 6.86 -10.08
CA ASN A 505 20.72 7.80 -10.88
C ASN A 505 20.00 7.08 -12.02
N ALA A 506 18.68 7.14 -12.04
CA ALA A 506 17.85 6.64 -13.13
C ALA A 506 16.67 7.58 -13.35
N ASN A 507 16.55 8.10 -14.57
CA ASN A 507 15.43 8.93 -14.98
C ASN A 507 15.12 8.71 -16.47
N PHE A 508 14.13 7.87 -16.75
CA PHE A 508 13.72 7.56 -18.12
C PHE A 508 12.21 7.32 -18.18
N ASP A 509 11.63 7.51 -19.37
CA ASP A 509 10.22 7.27 -19.63
C ASP A 509 9.92 5.77 -19.63
N LEU A 510 8.81 5.37 -18.98
CA LEU A 510 8.28 4.02 -19.00
C LEU A 510 7.18 3.88 -20.07
N ARG A 511 6.19 4.78 -20.03
CA ARG A 511 5.03 4.76 -20.92
C ARG A 511 4.37 6.13 -21.02
N THR A 512 3.61 6.35 -22.08
CA THR A 512 2.83 7.57 -22.31
C THR A 512 1.37 7.44 -21.86
N SER A 513 0.88 6.22 -21.61
CA SER A 513 -0.49 5.98 -21.15
C SER A 513 -0.68 6.44 -19.71
N GLN A 514 -1.84 7.06 -19.45
CA GLN A 514 -2.30 7.44 -18.11
C GLN A 514 -3.29 6.43 -17.51
N SER A 515 -3.50 5.28 -18.17
CA SER A 515 -4.34 4.20 -17.65
C SER A 515 -3.76 3.65 -16.35
N VAL A 516 -4.62 3.13 -15.48
CA VAL A 516 -4.17 2.56 -14.21
C VAL A 516 -3.27 1.35 -14.45
N LEU A 517 -2.10 1.33 -13.81
CA LEU A 517 -1.14 0.23 -13.86
C LEU A 517 -1.39 -0.73 -12.70
N ALA A 518 -1.89 -1.93 -13.01
CA ALA A 518 -2.12 -2.98 -12.03
C ALA A 518 -0.85 -3.76 -11.72
N MET A 519 -0.13 -4.20 -12.75
CA MET A 519 1.07 -5.02 -12.62
C MET A 519 2.18 -4.45 -13.47
N LEU A 520 3.42 -4.49 -12.95
CA LEU A 520 4.65 -4.19 -13.66
C LEU A 520 5.73 -5.16 -13.18
N ALA A 521 6.21 -6.03 -14.05
CA ALA A 521 7.20 -7.04 -13.69
C ALA A 521 8.23 -7.21 -14.81
N TYR A 522 9.51 -7.30 -14.44
CA TYR A 522 10.57 -7.67 -15.36
C TYR A 522 10.66 -9.19 -15.47
N ASN A 523 10.82 -9.71 -16.69
CA ASN A 523 11.12 -11.11 -16.91
C ASN A 523 12.53 -11.27 -17.50
N MET A 524 13.44 -11.85 -16.71
CA MET A 524 14.83 -12.08 -17.14
C MET A 524 14.97 -13.02 -18.34
N ARG A 525 13.95 -13.85 -18.61
CA ARG A 525 13.97 -14.85 -19.69
C ARG A 525 14.05 -14.22 -21.08
N ASP A 526 13.24 -13.19 -21.29
CA ASP A 526 13.08 -12.47 -22.56
C ASP A 526 13.49 -10.99 -22.47
N GLN A 527 13.87 -10.50 -21.28
CA GLN A 527 14.27 -9.13 -21.02
C GLN A 527 13.19 -8.10 -21.34
N HIS A 528 11.92 -8.45 -21.11
CA HIS A 528 10.78 -7.54 -21.27
C HIS A 528 10.18 -7.16 -19.91
N LEU A 529 9.55 -5.98 -19.87
CA LEU A 529 8.58 -5.65 -18.83
C LEU A 529 7.20 -6.13 -19.26
N TYR A 530 6.56 -6.89 -18.39
CA TYR A 530 5.17 -7.31 -18.50
C TYR A 530 4.35 -6.31 -17.69
N SER A 531 3.27 -5.78 -18.27
CA SER A 531 2.36 -4.93 -17.53
C SER A 531 0.89 -5.27 -17.78
N TRP A 532 0.05 -4.87 -16.82
CA TRP A 532 -1.40 -4.90 -16.94
C TRP A 532 -1.95 -3.50 -16.72
N GLU A 533 -2.56 -2.93 -17.75
CA GLU A 533 -2.93 -1.50 -17.80
C GLU A 533 -4.40 -1.33 -18.16
N ASP A 534 -5.27 -1.17 -17.17
CA ASP A 534 -6.73 -1.07 -17.36
C ASP A 534 -7.31 -2.18 -18.28
N GLY A 535 -6.88 -3.43 -18.05
CA GLY A 535 -7.28 -4.59 -18.85
C GLY A 535 -6.48 -4.79 -20.14
N HIS A 536 -5.48 -3.96 -20.43
CA HIS A 536 -4.54 -4.16 -21.53
C HIS A 536 -3.28 -4.90 -21.04
N LEU A 537 -2.99 -6.07 -21.59
CA LEU A 537 -1.77 -6.83 -21.31
C LEU A 537 -0.68 -6.37 -22.28
N MET A 538 0.38 -5.75 -21.76
CA MET A 538 1.42 -5.10 -22.56
C MET A 538 2.80 -5.69 -22.29
N LEU A 539 3.65 -5.72 -23.33
CA LEU A 539 5.07 -6.04 -23.25
C LEU A 539 5.91 -4.85 -23.66
N TYR A 540 6.93 -4.52 -22.88
CA TYR A 540 7.89 -3.47 -23.21
C TYR A 540 9.30 -4.06 -23.34
N PRO A 541 9.97 -3.88 -24.48
CA PRO A 541 11.38 -4.26 -24.60
C PRO A 541 12.25 -3.30 -23.76
N VAL A 542 13.21 -3.86 -23.04
CA VAL A 542 14.13 -3.11 -22.18
C VAL A 542 15.48 -2.94 -22.87
N GLN A 543 16.00 -1.72 -22.94
CA GLN A 543 17.33 -1.45 -23.47
C GLN A 543 18.32 -1.27 -22.31
N PHE A 544 19.37 -2.09 -22.29
CA PHE A 544 20.49 -1.95 -21.36
C PHE A 544 21.63 -1.16 -21.99
N LEU A 545 22.44 -0.49 -21.15
CA LEU A 545 23.66 0.17 -21.56
C LEU A 545 24.69 -0.90 -22.01
N SER A 546 24.88 -1.07 -23.32
CA SER A 546 25.92 -1.96 -23.85
C SER A 546 27.23 -1.20 -24.04
N THR A 547 28.33 -1.71 -23.49
CA THR A 547 29.70 -1.28 -23.80
C THR A 547 30.11 -1.78 -25.18
N THR A 548 29.54 -1.18 -26.22
CA THR A 548 30.07 -1.26 -27.59
C THR A 548 30.28 0.16 -28.10
N LEU A 549 31.29 0.82 -27.54
CA LEU A 549 31.94 2.01 -28.07
C LEU A 549 33.45 1.83 -27.78
N ASN A 550 34.24 1.77 -28.85
CA ASN A 550 35.69 1.46 -28.96
C ASN A 550 36.07 -0.03 -29.18
N GLN A 551 35.74 -0.55 -30.36
CA GLN A 551 36.75 -1.23 -31.19
C GLN A 551 36.95 -0.44 -32.48
#